data_AF-A0A0L6W032-F1
#
_entry.id   AF-A0A0L6W032-F1
#
_cell.length_a   1.000
_cell.length_b   1.000
_cell.length_c   1.000
_cell.angle_alpha   90.00
_cell.angle_beta   90.00
_cell.angle_gamma   90.00
#
_symmetry.space_group_name_H-M   'P 1'
#
loop_
_entity.id
_entity.type
_entity.pdbx_description
1 polymer ?
#
loop_
_entity_poly.entity_id
_entity_poly.type
_entity_poly.pdbx_seq_one_letter_code
_entity_poly.pdbx_strand_id
1 'polypeptide(L)'
;MAENARLHGKKEVIVGMEPTGHYWFSLGFHLLEGQVKIALVNPFHVKRTKELDDNSPTKNDRKDPKTIAMLVKDGRYLEPYLPEGVYRELRVAMEVYDRHVKRLSEINNKVRRWLHIYFPEFVQVFKDWRGKAALLTLKSFPTPQKVLETGLEGIVSCWKAEIKRAIGFKHAIRLQEAAKRTIGVKKGLRAATSELQMLLEEYEMVSRQMATNMELVKELLMQVPNAQKILAIKGIGVVAVPFL
;
A
#
# COMPACT_ATOMS: atom_id res chain seq x y z
N MET A 1 -5.27 35.07 -16.16
CA MET A 1 -5.09 34.33 -17.44
C MET A 1 -6.02 34.84 -18.53
N ALA A 2 -7.33 34.95 -18.29
CA ALA A 2 -8.30 35.43 -19.28
C ALA A 2 -8.03 36.84 -19.84
N GLU A 3 -7.52 37.75 -19.00
CA GLU A 3 -7.13 39.10 -19.42
C GLU A 3 -5.93 39.09 -20.39
N ASN A 4 -4.88 38.35 -20.04
CA ASN A 4 -3.68 38.23 -20.87
C ASN A 4 -3.96 37.53 -22.22
N ALA A 5 -4.84 36.51 -22.22
CA ALA A 5 -5.31 35.88 -23.45
C ALA A 5 -6.07 36.86 -24.36
N ARG A 6 -6.93 37.71 -23.80
CA ARG A 6 -7.64 38.76 -24.53
C ARG A 6 -6.67 39.80 -25.12
N LEU A 7 -5.68 40.25 -24.34
CA LEU A 7 -4.66 41.19 -24.82
C LEU A 7 -3.88 40.67 -26.03
N HIS A 8 -3.72 39.35 -26.16
CA HIS A 8 -3.01 38.72 -27.27
C HIS A 8 -3.91 38.07 -28.33
N GLY A 9 -5.22 38.36 -28.32
CA GLY A 9 -6.18 37.84 -29.31
C GLY A 9 -6.30 36.31 -29.32
N LYS A 10 -6.03 35.65 -28.19
CA LYS A 10 -6.12 34.19 -28.03
C LYS A 10 -7.51 33.80 -27.53
N LYS A 11 -8.09 32.76 -28.13
CA LYS A 11 -9.44 32.26 -27.80
C LYS A 11 -9.45 31.22 -26.69
N GLU A 12 -8.34 30.50 -26.52
CA GLU A 12 -8.20 29.40 -25.56
C GLU A 12 -6.92 29.55 -24.74
N VAL A 13 -6.98 29.07 -23.50
CA VAL A 13 -5.83 29.00 -22.59
C VAL A 13 -5.67 27.55 -22.15
N ILE A 14 -4.46 27.02 -22.31
CA ILE A 14 -4.07 25.70 -21.83
C ILE A 14 -2.96 25.87 -20.82
N VAL A 15 -3.10 25.24 -19.66
CA VAL A 15 -2.06 25.21 -18.63
C VAL A 15 -1.28 23.90 -18.74
N GLY A 16 -0.02 24.01 -19.17
CA GLY A 16 0.92 22.89 -19.18
C GLY A 16 1.52 22.66 -17.78
N MET A 17 1.54 21.42 -17.33
CA MET A 17 2.11 21.00 -16.06
C MET A 17 3.02 19.80 -16.25
N GLU A 18 4.15 19.78 -15.57
CA GLU A 18 5.01 18.60 -15.43
C GLU A 18 4.75 17.97 -14.05
N PRO A 19 3.85 16.97 -13.95
CA PRO A 19 3.47 16.43 -12.66
C PRO A 19 4.64 15.64 -12.04
N THR A 20 5.13 16.13 -10.90
CA THR A 20 6.08 15.41 -10.04
C THR A 20 5.42 15.19 -8.69
N GLY A 21 4.89 13.98 -8.47
CA GLY A 21 4.15 13.66 -7.24
C GLY A 21 2.79 14.36 -7.17
N HIS A 22 2.41 14.83 -5.98
CA HIS A 22 1.05 15.24 -5.64
C HIS A 22 0.79 16.77 -5.74
N TYR A 23 1.84 17.58 -5.90
CA TYR A 23 1.74 19.05 -5.78
C TYR A 23 0.83 19.71 -6.82
N TRP A 24 0.59 19.06 -7.96
CA TRP A 24 -0.24 19.62 -9.03
C TRP A 24 -1.73 19.43 -8.80
N PHE A 25 -2.17 18.55 -7.89
CA PHE A 25 -3.60 18.24 -7.74
C PHE A 25 -4.42 19.45 -7.32
N SER A 26 -3.97 20.22 -6.31
CA SER A 26 -4.72 21.39 -5.82
C SER A 26 -4.92 22.44 -6.91
N LEU A 27 -3.84 22.78 -7.62
CA LEU A 27 -3.89 23.72 -8.75
C LEU A 27 -4.70 23.13 -9.91
N GLY A 28 -4.59 21.82 -10.15
CA GLY A 28 -5.33 21.14 -11.20
C GLY A 28 -6.85 21.19 -10.98
N PHE A 29 -7.33 20.87 -9.78
CA PHE A 29 -8.76 20.98 -9.46
C PHE A 29 -9.26 22.43 -9.57
N HIS A 30 -8.51 23.39 -9.03
CA HIS A 30 -8.87 24.80 -9.11
C HIS A 30 -8.98 25.30 -10.57
N LEU A 31 -8.09 24.87 -11.44
CA LEU A 31 -8.11 25.23 -12.86
C LEU A 31 -9.28 24.56 -13.61
N LEU A 32 -9.58 23.30 -13.31
CA LEU A 32 -10.74 22.62 -13.90
C LEU A 32 -12.07 23.25 -13.50
N GLU A 33 -12.24 23.64 -12.22
CA GLU A 33 -13.42 24.38 -11.76
C GLU A 33 -13.60 25.70 -12.51
N GLY A 34 -12.49 26.37 -12.84
CA GLY A 34 -12.46 27.56 -13.69
C GLY A 34 -12.61 27.29 -15.20
N GLN A 35 -12.93 26.05 -15.59
CA GLN A 35 -13.05 25.58 -16.99
C GLN A 35 -11.77 25.82 -17.82
N VAL A 36 -10.60 25.81 -17.17
CA VAL A 36 -9.30 25.95 -17.83
C VAL A 36 -8.78 24.57 -18.22
N LYS A 37 -8.40 24.42 -19.49
CA LYS A 37 -7.82 23.18 -19.99
C LYS A 37 -6.44 22.93 -19.40
N ILE A 38 -6.19 21.69 -18.95
CA ILE A 38 -4.92 21.26 -18.37
C ILE A 38 -4.25 20.24 -19.29
N ALA A 39 -2.95 20.37 -19.45
CA ALA A 39 -2.10 19.47 -20.20
C ALA A 39 -0.96 18.95 -19.32
N LEU A 40 -0.93 17.65 -19.04
CA LEU A 40 0.19 17.01 -18.36
C LEU A 40 1.27 16.62 -19.36
N VAL A 41 2.50 17.06 -19.11
CA VAL A 41 3.67 16.72 -19.92
C VAL A 41 4.54 15.76 -19.11
N ASN A 42 4.92 14.64 -19.72
CA ASN A 42 5.74 13.64 -19.05
C ASN A 42 7.13 14.25 -18.70
N PRO A 43 7.58 14.20 -17.43
CA PRO A 43 8.89 14.71 -17.00
C PRO A 43 10.06 14.18 -17.84
N PHE A 44 9.98 12.92 -18.27
CA PHE A 44 10.99 12.32 -19.14
C PHE A 44 11.07 13.02 -20.51
N HIS A 45 9.93 13.39 -21.09
CA HIS A 45 9.89 14.13 -22.36
C HIS A 45 10.41 15.55 -22.18
N VAL A 46 10.07 16.21 -21.08
CA VAL A 46 10.59 17.54 -20.77
C VAL A 46 12.11 17.50 -20.70
N LYS A 47 12.68 16.52 -19.97
CA LYS A 47 14.14 16.35 -19.87
C LYS A 47 14.79 16.11 -21.24
N ARG A 48 14.26 15.19 -22.04
CA ARG A 48 14.83 14.85 -23.35
C ARG A 48 14.76 16.00 -24.35
N THR A 49 13.68 16.77 -24.34
CA THR A 49 13.55 17.96 -25.19
C THR A 49 14.53 19.05 -24.78
N LYS A 50 14.75 19.26 -23.47
CA LYS A 50 15.79 20.18 -22.98
C LYS A 50 17.17 19.79 -23.49
N GLU A 51 17.53 18.50 -23.43
CA GLU A 51 18.83 18.02 -23.92
C GLU A 51 19.02 18.25 -25.44
N LEU A 52 17.94 18.23 -26.22
CA LEU A 52 17.97 18.49 -27.67
C LEU A 52 18.04 19.99 -27.99
N ASP A 53 17.29 20.81 -27.28
CA ASP A 53 17.18 22.26 -27.53
C ASP A 53 18.32 23.05 -26.87
N ASP A 54 18.91 22.52 -25.80
CA ASP A 54 19.88 23.19 -24.95
C ASP A 54 21.10 22.28 -24.74
N ASN A 55 22.14 22.49 -25.54
CA ASN A 55 23.40 21.75 -25.44
C ASN A 55 24.29 22.26 -24.29
N SER A 56 23.68 22.81 -23.23
CA SER A 56 24.34 23.47 -22.10
C SER A 56 24.13 22.70 -20.79
N PRO A 57 25.19 22.44 -20.01
CA PRO A 57 25.10 21.69 -18.74
C PRO A 57 24.49 22.50 -17.58
N THR A 58 23.99 23.71 -17.83
CA THR A 58 23.48 24.60 -16.77
C THR A 58 22.02 24.28 -16.42
N LYS A 59 21.78 23.80 -15.20
CA LYS A 59 20.43 23.66 -14.63
C LYS A 59 19.79 25.05 -14.49
N ASN A 60 18.84 25.38 -15.34
CA ASN A 60 18.11 26.64 -15.26
C ASN A 60 16.60 26.40 -15.33
N ASP A 61 15.95 26.40 -14.16
CA ASP A 61 14.50 26.19 -14.01
C ASP A 61 13.66 27.19 -14.82
N ARG A 62 14.22 28.33 -15.25
CA ARG A 62 13.51 29.33 -16.08
C ARG A 62 13.26 28.84 -17.51
N LYS A 63 13.97 27.81 -17.99
CA LYS A 63 13.77 27.24 -19.34
C LYS A 63 12.64 26.20 -19.38
N ASP A 64 12.26 25.67 -18.23
CA ASP A 64 11.26 24.61 -18.09
C ASP A 64 9.88 25.04 -18.57
N PRO A 65 9.35 26.24 -18.18
CA PRO A 65 8.06 26.71 -18.67
C PRO A 65 8.00 26.83 -20.19
N LYS A 66 9.10 27.26 -20.83
CA LYS A 66 9.18 27.34 -22.30
C LYS A 66 9.10 25.96 -22.94
N THR A 67 9.86 25.00 -22.42
CA THR A 67 9.89 23.63 -22.94
C THR A 67 8.51 22.97 -22.81
N ILE A 68 7.89 23.11 -21.64
CA ILE A 68 6.53 22.62 -21.37
C ILE A 68 5.53 23.28 -22.34
N ALA A 69 5.57 24.61 -22.49
CA ALA A 69 4.67 25.33 -23.40
C ALA A 69 4.84 24.87 -24.86
N MET A 70 6.07 24.60 -25.31
CA MET A 70 6.33 24.07 -26.66
C MET A 70 5.76 22.67 -26.83
N LEU A 71 5.94 21.77 -25.86
CA LEU A 71 5.38 20.43 -25.90
C LEU A 71 3.84 20.45 -25.91
N VAL A 72 3.22 21.36 -25.14
CA VAL A 72 1.76 21.56 -25.16
C VAL A 72 1.30 22.09 -26.52
N LYS A 73 1.98 23.10 -27.06
CA LYS A 73 1.69 23.66 -28.39
C LYS A 73 1.74 22.58 -29.48
N ASP A 74 2.70 21.67 -29.40
CA ASP A 74 2.90 20.60 -30.38
C ASP A 74 1.97 19.39 -30.15
N GLY A 75 1.04 19.46 -29.18
CA GLY A 75 0.10 18.37 -28.88
C GLY A 75 0.74 17.19 -28.14
N ARG A 76 1.96 17.33 -27.63
CA ARG A 76 2.73 16.27 -26.96
C ARG A 76 2.45 16.25 -25.45
N TYR A 77 1.18 16.11 -25.09
CA TYR A 77 0.70 16.09 -23.71
C TYR A 77 -0.40 15.05 -23.50
N LEU A 78 -0.69 14.76 -22.23
CA LEU A 78 -1.83 13.97 -21.79
C LEU A 78 -2.85 14.89 -21.13
N GLU A 79 -4.13 14.73 -21.44
CA GLU A 79 -5.20 15.36 -20.65
C GLU A 79 -5.42 14.55 -19.36
N PRO A 80 -5.32 15.17 -18.18
CA PRO A 80 -5.51 14.44 -16.93
C PRO A 80 -6.97 14.04 -16.76
N TYR A 81 -7.22 12.75 -16.51
CA TYR A 81 -8.49 12.32 -15.94
C TYR A 81 -8.47 12.54 -14.42
N LEU A 82 -9.16 13.59 -13.99
CA LEU A 82 -9.43 13.88 -12.59
C LEU A 82 -10.86 13.40 -12.27
N PRO A 83 -11.04 12.20 -11.70
CA PRO A 83 -12.36 11.71 -11.38
C PRO A 83 -13.03 12.61 -10.34
N GLU A 84 -14.36 12.67 -10.42
CA GLU A 84 -15.22 13.43 -9.51
C GLU A 84 -16.24 12.51 -8.84
N GLY A 85 -16.90 13.00 -7.78
CA GLY A 85 -17.91 12.27 -7.03
C GLY A 85 -17.42 10.90 -6.55
N VAL A 86 -18.27 9.89 -6.71
CA VAL A 86 -17.99 8.51 -6.26
C VAL A 86 -16.68 7.94 -6.82
N TYR A 87 -16.31 8.27 -8.06
CA TYR A 87 -15.08 7.77 -8.67
C TYR A 87 -13.84 8.36 -8.02
N ARG A 88 -13.92 9.60 -7.51
CA ARG A 88 -12.83 10.22 -6.76
C ARG A 88 -12.66 9.57 -5.40
N GLU A 89 -13.77 9.38 -4.69
CA GLU A 89 -13.80 8.69 -3.38
C GLU A 89 -13.19 7.30 -3.50
N LEU A 90 -13.59 6.54 -4.53
CA LEU A 90 -13.01 5.22 -4.82
C LEU A 90 -11.51 5.30 -5.08
N ARG A 91 -11.03 6.26 -5.88
CA ARG A 91 -9.59 6.42 -6.13
C ARG A 91 -8.83 6.64 -4.82
N VAL A 92 -9.31 7.52 -3.95
CA VAL A 92 -8.67 7.80 -2.66
C VAL A 92 -8.68 6.56 -1.76
N ALA A 93 -9.81 5.85 -1.68
CA ALA A 93 -9.93 4.63 -0.89
C ALA A 93 -8.99 3.52 -1.40
N MET A 94 -8.79 3.40 -2.71
CA MET A 94 -7.86 2.44 -3.31
C MET A 94 -6.39 2.83 -3.10
N GLU A 95 -6.05 4.12 -3.11
CA GLU A 95 -4.72 4.57 -2.71
C GLU A 95 -4.42 4.23 -1.24
N VAL A 96 -5.41 4.32 -0.35
CA VAL A 96 -5.30 3.86 1.05
C VAL A 96 -5.08 2.35 1.10
N TYR A 97 -5.83 1.57 0.32
CA TYR A 97 -5.66 0.12 0.20
C TYR A 97 -4.23 -0.24 -0.20
N ASP A 98 -3.70 0.37 -1.27
CA ASP A 98 -2.35 0.09 -1.76
C ASP A 98 -1.27 0.39 -0.70
N ARG A 99 -1.43 1.48 0.06
CA ARG A 99 -0.53 1.81 1.18
C ARG A 99 -0.58 0.73 2.26
N HIS A 100 -1.76 0.25 2.63
CA HIS A 100 -1.90 -0.83 3.60
C HIS A 100 -1.30 -2.15 3.10
N VAL A 101 -1.47 -2.51 1.82
CA VAL A 101 -0.84 -3.70 1.22
C VAL A 101 0.68 -3.64 1.34
N LYS A 102 1.28 -2.51 0.98
CA LYS A 102 2.74 -2.29 1.08
C LYS A 102 3.20 -2.44 2.53
N ARG A 103 2.51 -1.80 3.47
CA ARG A 103 2.83 -1.87 4.90
C ARG A 103 2.72 -3.29 5.47
N LEU A 104 1.67 -4.04 5.12
CA LEU A 104 1.54 -5.45 5.54
C LEU A 104 2.65 -6.33 4.96
N SER A 105 3.09 -6.07 3.73
CA SER A 105 4.23 -6.76 3.12
C SER A 105 5.53 -6.50 3.87
N GLU A 106 5.79 -5.24 4.23
CA GLU A 106 6.96 -4.85 5.04
C GLU A 106 6.94 -5.52 6.41
N ILE A 107 5.81 -5.52 7.11
CA ILE A 107 5.66 -6.17 8.41
C ILE A 107 5.90 -7.69 8.27
N ASN A 108 5.33 -8.33 7.25
CA ASN A 108 5.56 -9.75 6.98
C ASN A 108 7.04 -10.07 6.78
N ASN A 109 7.79 -9.22 6.07
CA ASN A 109 9.22 -9.41 5.88
C ASN A 109 9.99 -9.25 7.20
N LYS A 110 9.63 -8.26 8.03
CA LYS A 110 10.23 -8.06 9.35
C LYS A 110 9.97 -9.24 10.29
N VAL A 111 8.73 -9.75 10.36
CA VAL A 111 8.39 -10.92 11.19
C VAL A 111 9.09 -12.19 10.68
N ARG A 112 9.14 -12.42 9.36
CA ARG A 112 9.89 -13.56 8.80
C ARG A 112 11.38 -13.48 9.12
N ARG A 113 11.99 -12.29 9.01
CA ARG A 113 13.38 -12.06 9.42
C ARG A 113 13.55 -12.37 10.91
N TRP A 114 12.66 -11.89 11.76
CA TRP A 114 12.68 -12.20 13.19
C TRP A 114 12.67 -13.71 13.44
N LEU A 115 11.74 -14.43 12.80
CA LEU A 115 11.64 -15.88 12.90
C LEU A 115 12.94 -16.56 12.44
N HIS A 116 13.53 -16.15 11.32
CA HIS A 116 14.79 -16.73 10.86
C HIS A 116 15.95 -16.55 11.85
N ILE A 117 15.98 -15.44 12.60
CA ILE A 117 17.04 -15.14 13.57
C ILE A 117 16.80 -15.90 14.88
N TYR A 118 15.58 -15.89 15.40
CA TYR A 118 15.29 -16.30 16.78
C TYR A 118 14.54 -17.63 16.90
N PHE A 119 13.80 -18.05 15.87
CA PHE A 119 13.05 -19.31 15.88
C PHE A 119 12.86 -19.91 14.46
N PRO A 120 13.94 -20.28 13.75
CA PRO A 120 13.88 -20.65 12.34
C PRO A 120 13.02 -21.89 12.07
N GLU A 121 12.90 -22.81 13.03
CA GLU A 121 12.08 -24.03 12.93
C GLU A 121 10.57 -23.77 13.01
N PHE A 122 10.16 -22.55 13.37
CA PHE A 122 8.76 -22.17 13.48
C PHE A 122 7.96 -22.45 12.20
N VAL A 123 8.56 -22.18 11.04
CA VAL A 123 7.91 -22.37 9.73
C VAL A 123 7.64 -23.84 9.39
N GLN A 124 8.33 -24.76 10.07
CA GLN A 124 8.07 -26.19 9.92
C GLN A 124 6.77 -26.59 10.61
N VAL A 125 6.41 -25.90 11.69
CA VAL A 125 5.17 -26.10 12.46
C VAL A 125 4.02 -25.33 11.82
N PHE A 126 4.26 -24.06 11.46
CA PHE A 126 3.27 -23.17 10.88
C PHE A 126 3.74 -22.69 9.50
N LYS A 127 3.01 -23.09 8.45
CA LYS A 127 3.31 -22.62 7.07
C LYS A 127 3.18 -21.10 6.92
N ASP A 128 2.29 -20.49 7.70
CA ASP A 128 2.06 -19.04 7.69
C ASP A 128 1.93 -18.53 9.13
N TRP A 129 2.78 -17.58 9.51
CA TRP A 129 2.77 -16.96 10.83
C TRP A 129 1.52 -16.12 11.09
N ARG A 130 0.84 -15.67 10.02
CA ARG A 130 -0.41 -14.89 10.07
C ARG A 130 -1.63 -15.73 10.43
N GLY A 131 -1.51 -17.05 10.40
CA GLY A 131 -2.58 -17.95 10.81
C GLY A 131 -2.93 -17.75 12.29
N LYS A 132 -4.22 -17.86 12.64
CA LYS A 132 -4.72 -17.55 14.00
C LYS A 132 -3.91 -18.19 15.12
N ALA A 133 -3.60 -19.48 15.01
CA ALA A 133 -2.83 -20.19 16.03
C ALA A 133 -1.36 -19.78 16.06
N ALA A 134 -0.74 -19.54 14.89
CA ALA A 134 0.65 -19.09 14.82
C ALA A 134 0.81 -17.69 15.42
N LEU A 135 -0.12 -16.78 15.11
CA LEU A 135 -0.15 -15.43 15.65
C LEU A 135 -0.39 -15.44 17.16
N LEU A 136 -1.36 -16.23 17.65
CA LEU A 136 -1.60 -16.41 19.08
C LEU A 136 -0.36 -16.98 19.78
N THR A 137 0.30 -17.96 19.17
CA THR A 137 1.56 -18.52 19.64
C THR A 137 2.64 -17.45 19.77
N LEU A 138 2.86 -16.63 18.75
CA LEU A 138 3.88 -15.57 18.78
C LEU A 138 3.54 -14.47 19.79
N LYS A 139 2.27 -14.23 20.09
CA LYS A 139 1.84 -13.27 21.12
C LYS A 139 2.03 -13.80 22.53
N SER A 140 1.62 -15.04 22.79
CA SER A 140 1.59 -15.63 24.14
C SER A 140 2.92 -16.27 24.55
N PHE A 141 3.65 -16.87 23.62
CA PHE A 141 4.91 -17.56 23.85
C PHE A 141 5.89 -17.26 22.69
N PRO A 142 6.42 -16.02 22.63
CA PRO A 142 7.16 -15.49 21.48
C PRO A 142 8.50 -16.19 21.22
N THR A 143 9.14 -16.76 22.24
CA THR A 143 10.47 -17.36 22.13
C THR A 143 10.42 -18.87 22.30
N PRO A 144 11.40 -19.61 21.73
CA PRO A 144 11.53 -21.04 21.97
C PRO A 144 11.58 -21.39 23.46
N GLN A 145 12.29 -20.60 24.27
CA GLN A 145 12.33 -20.81 25.72
C GLN A 145 10.94 -20.70 26.34
N LYS A 146 10.14 -19.71 25.95
CA LYS A 146 8.80 -19.53 26.51
C LYS A 146 7.83 -20.65 26.12
N VAL A 147 7.99 -21.20 24.92
CA VAL A 147 7.28 -22.42 24.46
C VAL A 147 7.60 -23.61 25.36
N LEU A 148 8.87 -23.79 25.72
CA LEU A 148 9.30 -24.90 26.59
C LEU A 148 8.76 -24.72 28.01
N GLU A 149 8.87 -23.51 28.57
CA GLU A 149 8.37 -23.17 29.91
C GLU A 149 6.85 -23.35 30.04
N THR A 150 6.09 -23.05 28.99
CA THR A 150 4.63 -23.11 29.01
C THR A 150 4.10 -24.55 29.00
N GLY A 151 4.87 -25.50 28.46
CA GLY A 151 4.46 -26.89 28.40
C GLY A 151 3.38 -27.17 27.34
N LEU A 152 3.18 -28.46 27.02
CA LEU A 152 2.19 -28.90 26.03
C LEU A 152 0.76 -28.53 26.43
N GLU A 153 0.41 -28.79 27.69
CA GLU A 153 -0.93 -28.54 28.23
C GLU A 153 -1.27 -27.05 28.24
N GLY A 154 -0.32 -26.20 28.64
CA GLY A 154 -0.48 -24.74 28.62
C GLY A 154 -0.68 -24.21 27.21
N ILE A 155 0.09 -24.69 26.23
CA ILE A 155 -0.06 -24.30 24.81
C ILE A 155 -1.44 -24.68 24.29
N VAL A 156 -1.88 -25.92 24.52
CA VAL A 156 -3.18 -26.41 24.03
C VAL A 156 -4.34 -25.68 24.71
N SER A 157 -4.21 -25.41 26.02
CA SER A 157 -5.20 -24.64 26.77
C SER A 157 -5.34 -23.22 26.21
N CYS A 158 -4.22 -22.53 25.99
CA CYS A 158 -4.18 -21.20 25.38
C CYS A 158 -4.86 -21.18 24.00
N TRP A 159 -4.57 -22.15 23.13
CA TRP A 159 -5.22 -22.23 21.82
C TRP A 159 -6.73 -22.50 21.92
N LYS A 160 -7.17 -23.36 22.85
CA LYS A 160 -8.59 -23.67 23.05
C LYS A 160 -9.41 -22.49 23.56
N ALA A 161 -8.81 -21.60 24.36
CA ALA A 161 -9.47 -20.42 24.88
C ALA A 161 -9.88 -19.44 23.76
N GLU A 162 -9.03 -19.28 22.75
CA GLU A 162 -9.22 -18.25 21.71
C GLU A 162 -9.72 -18.83 20.36
N ILE A 163 -9.52 -20.13 20.12
CA ILE A 163 -9.79 -20.75 18.82
C ILE A 163 -10.81 -21.89 18.98
N LYS A 164 -12.06 -21.65 18.53
CA LYS A 164 -13.17 -22.63 18.59
C LYS A 164 -12.84 -24.00 17.98
N ARG A 165 -12.03 -24.03 16.91
CA ARG A 165 -11.44 -25.25 16.33
C ARG A 165 -9.93 -25.21 16.53
N ALA A 166 -9.51 -25.25 17.79
CA ALA A 166 -8.11 -25.17 18.17
C ALA A 166 -7.30 -26.27 17.51
N ILE A 167 -6.05 -25.94 17.19
CA ILE A 167 -5.11 -26.90 16.67
C ILE A 167 -4.83 -27.95 17.76
N GLY A 168 -4.90 -29.23 17.40
CA GLY A 168 -4.81 -30.32 18.36
C GLY A 168 -3.42 -30.51 18.98
N PHE A 169 -3.39 -31.37 19.99
CA PHE A 169 -2.21 -31.74 20.78
C PHE A 169 -0.97 -32.10 19.92
N LYS A 170 -1.18 -32.73 18.76
CA LYS A 170 -0.10 -33.07 17.80
C LYS A 170 0.72 -31.85 17.34
N HIS A 171 0.11 -30.67 17.17
CA HIS A 171 0.86 -29.48 16.78
C HIS A 171 1.61 -28.86 17.95
N ALA A 172 1.07 -28.93 19.16
CA ALA A 172 1.78 -28.49 20.36
C ALA A 172 3.05 -29.33 20.58
N ILE A 173 2.97 -30.66 20.33
CA ILE A 173 4.15 -31.55 20.34
C ILE A 173 5.18 -31.06 19.33
N ARG A 174 4.79 -30.88 18.06
CA ARG A 174 5.70 -30.39 17.01
C ARG A 174 6.32 -29.04 17.35
N LEU A 175 5.57 -28.15 17.99
CA LEU A 175 6.06 -26.85 18.42
C LEU A 175 7.10 -26.97 19.55
N GLN A 176 6.84 -27.81 20.55
CA GLN A 176 7.83 -28.09 21.60
C GLN A 176 9.08 -28.75 21.04
N GLU A 177 8.96 -29.73 20.16
CA GLU A 177 10.10 -30.38 19.51
C GLU A 177 10.92 -29.37 18.69
N ALA A 178 10.25 -28.49 17.93
CA ALA A 178 10.90 -27.41 17.20
C ALA A 178 11.65 -26.45 18.15
N ALA A 179 11.05 -26.09 19.29
CA ALA A 179 11.69 -25.25 20.29
C ALA A 179 12.90 -25.92 20.96
N LYS A 180 12.84 -27.23 21.23
CA LYS A 180 13.96 -27.99 21.82
C LYS A 180 15.18 -28.05 20.91
N ARG A 181 14.95 -28.26 19.61
CA ARG A 181 16.02 -28.39 18.60
C ARG A 181 16.50 -27.06 18.01
N THR A 182 15.97 -25.93 18.49
CA THR A 182 16.17 -24.66 17.80
C THR A 182 17.62 -24.24 17.75
N ILE A 183 18.05 -23.76 16.58
CA ILE A 183 19.35 -23.10 16.39
C ILE A 183 19.25 -21.58 16.46
N GLY A 184 18.08 -21.04 16.82
CA GLY A 184 17.84 -19.60 16.92
C GLY A 184 18.74 -18.91 17.95
N VAL A 185 18.99 -17.62 17.72
CA VAL A 185 19.82 -16.79 18.59
C VAL A 185 19.18 -16.68 19.98
N LYS A 186 19.96 -16.99 21.03
CA LYS A 186 19.51 -16.93 22.44
C LYS A 186 19.89 -15.62 23.15
N LYS A 187 20.62 -14.73 22.48
CA LYS A 187 21.10 -13.45 23.03
C LYS A 187 20.15 -12.31 22.63
N GLY A 188 20.02 -11.31 23.50
CA GLY A 188 19.20 -10.11 23.22
C GLY A 188 17.68 -10.35 23.19
N LEU A 189 17.22 -11.49 23.73
CA LEU A 189 15.82 -11.92 23.62
C LEU A 189 14.80 -10.93 24.19
N ARG A 190 15.17 -10.13 25.19
CA ARG A 190 14.26 -9.11 25.75
C ARG A 190 13.87 -8.06 24.70
N ALA A 191 14.86 -7.47 24.03
CA ALA A 191 14.62 -6.47 22.99
C ALA A 191 13.97 -7.10 21.75
N ALA A 192 14.44 -8.28 21.35
CA ALA A 192 13.87 -9.01 20.22
C ALA A 192 12.38 -9.35 20.45
N THR A 193 12.01 -9.79 21.66
CA THR A 193 10.60 -10.08 22.00
C THR A 193 9.74 -8.82 21.93
N SER A 194 10.25 -7.69 22.43
CA SER A 194 9.57 -6.39 22.33
C SER A 194 9.35 -5.97 20.87
N GLU A 195 10.38 -6.10 20.02
CA GLU A 195 10.26 -5.82 18.58
C GLU A 195 9.18 -6.69 17.93
N LEU A 196 9.16 -8.01 18.22
CA LEU A 196 8.14 -8.91 17.69
C LEU A 196 6.73 -8.49 18.12
N GLN A 197 6.53 -8.15 19.40
CA GLN A 197 5.22 -7.70 19.89
C GLN A 197 4.74 -6.44 19.15
N MET A 198 5.61 -5.44 19.00
CA MET A 198 5.29 -4.22 18.24
C MET A 198 4.91 -4.54 16.78
N LEU A 199 5.62 -5.47 16.12
CA LEU A 199 5.31 -5.88 14.75
C LEU A 199 3.94 -6.60 14.66
N LEU A 200 3.60 -7.44 15.64
CA LEU A 200 2.31 -8.13 15.67
C LEU A 200 1.15 -7.16 15.94
N GLU A 201 1.34 -6.20 16.84
CA GLU A 201 0.37 -5.14 17.10
C GLU A 201 0.17 -4.25 15.86
N GLU A 202 1.26 -3.86 15.18
CA GLU A 202 1.20 -3.10 13.94
C GLU A 202 0.45 -3.90 12.85
N TYR A 203 0.73 -5.20 12.72
CA TYR A 203 0.04 -6.08 11.78
C TYR A 203 -1.48 -6.10 12.04
N GLU A 204 -1.90 -6.29 13.30
CA GLU A 204 -3.31 -6.33 13.66
C GLU A 204 -4.00 -4.97 13.44
N MET A 205 -3.32 -3.87 13.76
CA MET A 205 -3.81 -2.52 13.50
C MET A 205 -4.04 -2.28 12.01
N VAL A 206 -3.03 -2.53 11.18
CA VAL A 206 -3.10 -2.30 9.73
C VAL A 206 -4.12 -3.23 9.09
N SER A 207 -4.23 -4.48 9.54
CA SER A 207 -5.23 -5.44 9.05
C SER A 207 -6.66 -4.97 9.35
N ARG A 208 -6.91 -4.39 10.54
CA ARG A 208 -8.22 -3.81 10.87
C ARG A 208 -8.53 -2.57 10.02
N GLN A 209 -7.57 -1.65 9.89
CA GLN A 209 -7.73 -0.46 9.05
C GLN A 209 -8.01 -0.83 7.58
N MET A 210 -7.31 -1.84 7.07
CA MET A 210 -7.56 -2.39 5.74
C MET A 210 -8.99 -2.92 5.60
N ALA A 211 -9.48 -3.69 6.58
CA ALA A 211 -10.85 -4.20 6.57
C ALA A 211 -11.88 -3.08 6.57
N THR A 212 -11.70 -2.05 7.42
CA THR A 212 -12.56 -0.86 7.43
C THR A 212 -12.57 -0.15 6.08
N ASN A 213 -11.39 0.09 5.49
CA ASN A 213 -11.29 0.71 4.17
C ASN A 213 -11.98 -0.13 3.08
N MET A 214 -11.89 -1.46 3.17
CA MET A 214 -12.56 -2.35 2.21
C MET A 214 -14.09 -2.36 2.35
N GLU A 215 -14.64 -2.10 3.53
CA GLU A 215 -16.09 -1.88 3.66
C GLU A 215 -16.50 -0.56 2.98
N LEU A 216 -15.75 0.53 3.17
CA LEU A 216 -15.97 1.79 2.46
C LEU A 216 -15.91 1.60 0.93
N VAL A 217 -14.93 0.84 0.42
CA VAL A 217 -14.82 0.54 -1.02
C VAL A 217 -16.08 -0.16 -1.52
N LYS A 218 -16.63 -1.13 -0.77
CA LYS A 218 -17.89 -1.81 -1.14
C LYS A 218 -19.06 -0.84 -1.17
N GLU A 219 -19.18 0.03 -0.16
CA GLU A 219 -20.24 1.03 -0.08
C GLU A 219 -20.21 1.99 -1.26
N LEU A 220 -19.03 2.48 -1.62
CA LEU A 220 -18.84 3.37 -2.78
C LEU A 220 -19.11 2.64 -4.10
N LEU A 221 -18.69 1.38 -4.25
CA LEU A 221 -18.97 0.60 -5.45
C LEU A 221 -20.46 0.40 -5.71
N MET A 222 -21.30 0.33 -4.68
CA MET A 222 -22.75 0.23 -4.85
C MET A 222 -23.37 1.49 -5.49
N GLN A 223 -22.69 2.62 -5.44
CA GLN A 223 -23.12 3.88 -6.07
C GLN A 223 -22.65 3.99 -7.52
N VAL A 224 -21.72 3.15 -7.97
CA VAL A 224 -21.19 3.18 -9.34
C VAL A 224 -22.15 2.47 -10.31
N PRO A 225 -22.59 3.14 -11.39
CA PRO A 225 -23.43 2.53 -12.40
C PRO A 225 -22.80 1.25 -12.98
N ASN A 226 -23.59 0.19 -13.08
CA ASN A 226 -23.18 -1.12 -13.61
C ASN A 226 -22.07 -1.86 -12.83
N ALA A 227 -21.61 -1.38 -11.66
CA ALA A 227 -20.59 -2.08 -10.88
C ALA A 227 -21.02 -3.51 -10.50
N GLN A 228 -22.31 -3.74 -10.23
CA GLN A 228 -22.87 -5.08 -10.00
C GLN A 228 -22.68 -6.02 -11.19
N LYS A 229 -22.77 -5.51 -12.44
CA LYS A 229 -22.55 -6.33 -13.65
C LYS A 229 -21.09 -6.75 -13.77
N ILE A 230 -20.16 -5.86 -13.40
CA ILE A 230 -18.73 -6.16 -13.40
C ILE A 230 -18.40 -7.18 -12.30
N LEU A 231 -18.97 -7.01 -11.09
CA LEU A 231 -18.81 -7.96 -9.98
C LEU A 231 -19.40 -9.35 -10.28
N ALA A 232 -20.40 -9.44 -11.16
CA ALA A 232 -20.98 -10.71 -11.59
C ALA A 232 -20.06 -11.50 -12.54
N ILE A 233 -19.01 -10.87 -13.09
CA ILE A 233 -18.03 -11.55 -13.94
C ILE A 233 -17.17 -12.45 -13.05
N LYS A 234 -17.21 -13.75 -13.34
CA LYS A 234 -16.44 -14.77 -12.61
C LYS A 234 -14.95 -14.42 -12.63
N GLY A 235 -14.37 -14.24 -11.44
CA GLY A 235 -12.96 -13.91 -11.26
C GLY A 235 -12.67 -12.43 -10.96
N ILE A 236 -13.65 -11.55 -11.10
CA ILE A 236 -13.50 -10.12 -10.76
C ILE A 236 -14.04 -9.89 -9.34
N GLY A 237 -13.12 -9.66 -8.41
CA GLY A 237 -13.46 -9.34 -7.02
C GLY A 237 -13.65 -7.85 -6.77
N VAL A 238 -14.22 -7.51 -5.60
CA VAL A 238 -14.42 -6.14 -5.10
C VAL A 238 -13.14 -5.29 -5.15
N VAL A 239 -11.97 -5.90 -4.98
CA VAL A 239 -10.67 -5.21 -5.06
C VAL A 239 -10.31 -4.85 -6.51
N ALA A 240 -10.73 -5.64 -7.50
CA ALA A 240 -10.36 -5.47 -8.90
C ALA A 240 -11.24 -4.46 -9.64
N VAL A 241 -12.53 -4.36 -9.28
CA VAL A 241 -13.49 -3.48 -9.96
C VAL A 241 -13.07 -2.01 -9.98
N PRO A 242 -12.56 -1.41 -8.90
CA PRO A 242 -12.11 -0.02 -8.92
C PRO A 242 -10.94 0.29 -9.87
N PHE A 243 -10.25 -0.74 -10.38
CA PHE A 243 -9.13 -0.61 -11.32
C PHE A 243 -9.54 -0.82 -12.79
N LEU A 244 -10.80 -1.16 -13.06
CA LEU A 244 -11.36 -1.40 -14.40
C LEU A 244 -12.13 -0.16 -14.89
#